data_AF-E5RFJ4-F1
#
_entry.id   AF-E5RFJ4-F1
#
_cell.length_a   1.000
_cell.length_b   1.000
_cell.length_c   1.000
_cell.angle_alpha   90.00
_cell.angle_beta   90.00
_cell.angle_gamma   90.00
#
_symmetry.space_group_name_H-M   'P 1'
#
loop_
_entity.id
_entity.type
_entity.pdbx_description
1 polymer ?
#
loop_
_entity_poly.entity_id
_entity_poly.type
_entity_poly.pdbx_seq_one_letter_code
_entity_poly.pdbx_strand_id
1 'polypeptide(L)'
;MPAALVENSQVICEVWASNLEEEMRKIREIVLSYSYIAMDTEFPGVVVRPIGEFRSSIDYQYQLLRCNVDLLKIIQLGLTFTNEKGEYPS
;
A
#
# COMPACT_ATOMS: atom_id res chain seq x y z
N MET A 1 1.35 13.23 22.78
CA MET A 1 2.04 13.33 21.48
C MET A 1 3.01 14.50 21.57
N PRO A 2 4.32 14.22 21.61
CA PRO A 2 5.18 14.96 20.69
C PRO A 2 6.43 14.17 20.24
N ALA A 3 6.80 14.32 18.97
CA ALA A 3 8.18 14.50 18.52
C ALA A 3 8.14 14.97 17.07
N ALA A 4 8.21 16.29 16.89
CA ALA A 4 8.67 16.87 15.64
C ALA A 4 10.21 16.77 15.59
N LEU A 5 10.76 16.98 14.39
CA LEU A 5 12.16 17.23 14.01
C LEU A 5 12.94 16.05 13.41
N VAL A 6 12.77 15.86 12.11
CA VAL A 6 13.90 15.89 11.16
C VAL A 6 13.47 16.75 9.97
N GLU A 7 13.97 17.99 9.93
CA GLU A 7 13.85 18.83 8.74
C GLU A 7 14.82 18.35 7.67
N ASN A 8 14.34 18.31 6.41
CA ASN A 8 15.08 18.14 5.16
C ASN A 8 15.25 16.75 4.52
N SER A 9 14.50 15.71 4.93
CA SER A 9 14.34 14.51 4.08
C SER A 9 12.94 14.51 3.48
N GLN A 10 12.85 14.28 2.17
CA GLN A 10 11.57 14.16 1.48
C GLN A 10 10.83 12.94 2.07
N VAL A 11 9.87 13.19 2.96
CA VAL A 11 9.15 12.16 3.74
C VAL A 11 8.40 11.16 2.84
N ILE A 12 8.04 11.57 1.62
CA ILE A 12 7.29 10.78 0.65
C ILE A 12 7.92 10.94 -0.74
N CYS A 13 8.37 9.83 -1.32
CA CYS A 13 8.90 9.79 -2.68
C CYS A 13 7.80 9.43 -3.67
N GLU A 14 7.47 10.34 -4.59
CA GLU A 14 6.49 10.10 -5.64
C GLU A 14 7.10 9.23 -6.75
N VAL A 15 6.50 8.07 -7.00
CA VAL A 15 7.00 7.08 -7.97
C VAL A 15 6.10 7.05 -9.20
N TRP A 16 6.69 7.35 -10.35
CA TRP A 16 6.09 7.35 -11.66
C TRP A 16 6.88 6.42 -12.61
N ALA A 17 6.36 6.20 -13.81
CA ALA A 17 7.00 5.33 -14.80
C ALA A 17 8.46 5.71 -15.12
N SER A 18 8.82 7.00 -14.99
CA SER A 18 10.17 7.50 -15.26
C SER A 18 11.21 7.15 -14.19
N ASN A 19 10.82 7.03 -12.92
CA ASN A 19 11.73 6.76 -11.79
C ASN A 19 11.46 5.42 -11.07
N LEU A 20 10.48 4.64 -11.52
CA LEU A 20 10.11 3.36 -10.91
C LEU A 20 11.31 2.42 -10.68
N GLU A 21 12.15 2.22 -11.68
CA GLU A 21 13.29 1.29 -11.56
C GLU A 21 14.36 1.81 -10.57
N GLU A 22 14.54 3.13 -10.49
CA GLU A 22 15.48 3.74 -9.55
C GLU A 22 14.99 3.55 -8.11
N GLU A 23 13.74 3.87 -7.84
CA GLU A 23 13.16 3.75 -6.49
C GLU A 23 13.04 2.28 -6.07
N MET A 24 12.69 1.38 -6.99
CA MET A 24 12.69 -0.06 -6.71
C MET A 24 14.10 -0.58 -6.37
N ARG A 25 15.18 0.01 -6.90
CA ARG A 25 16.55 -0.34 -6.50
C ARG A 25 16.83 0.07 -5.06
N LYS A 26 16.42 1.28 -4.66
CA LYS A 26 16.55 1.77 -3.27
C LYS A 26 15.73 0.90 -2.31
N ILE A 27 14.50 0.56 -2.68
CA ILE A 27 13.63 -0.33 -1.88
C ILE A 27 14.29 -1.69 -1.63
N ARG A 28 14.96 -2.28 -2.63
CA ARG A 28 15.69 -3.55 -2.46
C ARG A 28 16.78 -3.49 -1.38
N GLU A 29 17.43 -2.34 -1.21
CA GLU A 29 18.43 -2.13 -0.18
C GLU A 29 17.78 -1.84 1.19
N ILE A 30 16.74 -1.00 1.21
CA ILE A 30 15.99 -0.62 2.42
C ILE A 30 15.40 -1.84 3.13
N VAL A 31 14.77 -2.75 2.38
CA VAL A 31 14.09 -3.94 2.94
C VAL A 31 15.03 -4.84 3.75
N LEU A 32 16.35 -4.79 3.49
CA LEU A 32 17.33 -5.56 4.25
C LEU A 32 17.48 -5.09 5.70
N SER A 33 17.29 -3.78 5.95
CA SER A 33 17.43 -3.16 7.28
C SER A 33 16.10 -2.72 7.89
N TYR A 34 15.10 -2.45 7.05
CA TYR A 34 13.76 -1.98 7.40
C TYR A 34 12.73 -2.93 6.80
N SER A 35 12.56 -4.09 7.44
CA SER A 35 11.78 -5.22 6.94
C SER A 35 10.28 -5.15 7.26
N TYR A 36 9.83 -4.17 8.05
CA TYR A 36 8.42 -3.97 8.33
C TYR A 36 7.83 -3.02 7.29
N ILE A 37 6.81 -3.48 6.56
CA ILE A 37 6.20 -2.74 5.46
C ILE A 37 4.74 -2.46 5.80
N ALA A 38 4.40 -1.19 6.00
CA ALA A 38 3.02 -0.73 6.01
C ALA A 38 2.59 -0.43 4.57
N MET A 39 1.37 -0.81 4.21
CA MET A 39 0.86 -0.72 2.85
C MET A 39 -0.58 -0.22 2.85
N ASP A 40 -0.88 0.65 1.90
CA ASP A 40 -2.23 1.16 1.64
C ASP A 40 -2.45 1.35 0.13
N THR A 41 -3.71 1.28 -0.31
CA THR A 41 -4.05 1.37 -1.74
C THR A 41 -5.26 2.26 -1.96
N GLU A 42 -5.20 3.10 -2.99
CA GLU A 42 -6.33 3.89 -3.46
C GLU A 42 -6.88 3.31 -4.76
N PHE A 43 -8.19 3.12 -4.82
CA PHE A 43 -8.89 2.57 -5.97
C PHE A 43 -10.30 3.19 -6.10
N PRO A 44 -11.00 3.02 -7.24
CA PRO A 44 -12.31 3.64 -7.51
C PRO A 44 -13.49 3.15 -6.64
N GLY A 45 -13.24 2.62 -5.44
CA GLY A 45 -14.26 2.15 -4.51
C GLY A 45 -15.00 0.89 -4.97
N VAL A 46 -16.29 0.79 -4.61
CA VAL A 46 -17.14 -0.36 -4.92
C VAL A 46 -18.16 0.04 -5.98
N VAL A 47 -18.09 -0.61 -7.13
CA VAL A 47 -18.94 -0.33 -8.30
C VAL A 47 -19.96 -1.45 -8.54
N VAL A 48 -19.63 -2.69 -8.17
CA VAL A 48 -20.49 -3.86 -8.37
C VAL A 48 -20.81 -4.56 -7.06
N ARG A 49 -22.01 -5.16 -6.98
CA ARG A 49 -22.41 -6.06 -5.90
C ARG A 49 -22.73 -7.43 -6.50
N PRO A 50 -22.19 -8.53 -5.93
CA PRO A 50 -22.45 -9.86 -6.47
C PRO A 50 -23.91 -10.25 -6.20
N ILE A 51 -24.55 -10.86 -7.20
CA ILE A 51 -25.94 -11.34 -7.12
C ILE A 51 -25.91 -12.86 -7.01
N GLY A 52 -26.56 -13.44 -6.00
CA GLY A 52 -26.64 -14.88 -5.81
C GLY A 52 -26.91 -15.29 -4.36
N GLU A 53 -26.91 -16.59 -4.11
CA GLU A 53 -26.93 -17.15 -2.76
C GLU A 53 -25.51 -17.28 -2.22
N PHE A 54 -25.29 -16.79 -0.99
CA PHE A 54 -24.00 -16.85 -0.30
C PHE A 54 -24.11 -17.73 0.92
N ARG A 55 -23.09 -18.56 1.17
CA ARG A 55 -23.12 -19.53 2.27
C ARG A 55 -22.98 -18.88 3.65
N SER A 56 -22.39 -17.68 3.70
CA SER A 56 -22.21 -16.87 4.90
C SER A 56 -22.00 -15.39 4.56
N SER A 57 -22.05 -14.53 5.57
CA SER A 57 -21.69 -13.11 5.44
C SER A 57 -20.24 -12.89 5.00
N ILE A 58 -19.32 -13.73 5.47
CA ILE A 58 -17.90 -13.69 5.11
C ILE A 58 -17.71 -14.02 3.62
N ASP A 59 -18.43 -15.04 3.14
CA ASP A 59 -18.40 -15.42 1.72
C ASP A 59 -18.92 -14.27 0.84
N TYR A 60 -20.02 -13.62 1.24
CA TYR A 60 -20.51 -12.44 0.55
C TYR A 60 -19.49 -11.29 0.53
N GLN A 61 -18.85 -10.98 1.66
CA GLN A 61 -17.82 -9.94 1.73
C GLN A 61 -16.62 -10.25 0.83
N TYR A 62 -16.18 -11.51 0.80
CA TYR A 62 -15.11 -11.94 -0.09
C TYR A 62 -15.51 -11.82 -1.56
N GLN A 63 -16.71 -12.28 -1.95
CA GLN A 63 -17.17 -12.14 -3.33
C GLN A 63 -17.33 -10.66 -3.73
N LEU A 64 -17.80 -9.82 -2.82
CA LEU A 64 -17.88 -8.37 -3.05
C LEU A 64 -16.49 -7.78 -3.30
N LEU A 65 -15.50 -8.12 -2.48
CA LEU A 65 -14.12 -7.67 -2.68
C LEU A 65 -13.57 -8.18 -4.02
N ARG A 66 -13.67 -9.49 -4.26
CA ARG A 66 -13.16 -10.15 -5.46
C ARG A 66 -13.70 -9.52 -6.74
N CYS A 67 -15.02 -9.39 -6.85
CA CYS A 67 -15.63 -8.84 -8.07
C CYS A 67 -15.18 -7.40 -8.37
N ASN A 68 -14.96 -6.58 -7.33
CA ASN A 68 -14.50 -5.21 -7.52
C ASN A 68 -13.00 -5.15 -7.81
N VAL A 69 -12.18 -5.97 -7.15
CA VAL A 69 -10.73 -6.05 -7.41
C VAL A 69 -10.44 -6.59 -8.82
N ASP A 70 -11.18 -7.59 -9.28
CA ASP A 70 -11.03 -8.15 -10.62
C ASP A 70 -11.42 -7.14 -11.73
N LEU A 71 -12.37 -6.24 -11.43
CA LEU A 71 -12.91 -5.28 -12.40
C LEU A 71 -12.15 -3.95 -12.43
N LEU A 72 -11.65 -3.49 -11.29
CA LEU A 72 -11.11 -2.15 -11.13
C LEU A 72 -9.59 -2.14 -11.24
N LYS A 73 -9.06 -1.04 -11.77
CA LYS A 73 -7.62 -0.77 -11.77
C LYS A 73 -7.28 0.06 -10.54
N ILE A 74 -6.17 -0.28 -9.89
CA ILE A 74 -5.59 0.50 -8.80
C ILE A 74 -5.16 1.89 -9.29
N ILE A 75 -5.28 2.90 -8.43
CA ILE A 75 -4.87 4.29 -8.70
C ILE A 75 -3.50 4.55 -8.08
N GLN A 76 -3.34 4.26 -6.78
CA GLN A 76 -2.08 4.43 -6.04
C GLN A 76 -1.82 3.28 -5.08
N LEU A 77 -0.54 3.04 -4.83
CA LEU A 77 -0.01 2.11 -3.82
C LEU A 77 0.98 2.88 -2.95
N GLY A 78 0.68 3.00 -1.65
CA GLY A 78 1.58 3.56 -0.65
C GLY A 78 2.35 2.46 0.06
N LEU A 79 3.67 2.63 0.19
CA LEU A 79 4.55 1.72 0.93
C LEU A 79 5.41 2.52 1.91
N THR A 80 5.39 2.14 3.18
CA THR A 80 6.24 2.72 4.23
C THR A 80 7.07 1.63 4.86
N PHE A 81 8.38 1.83 4.91
CA PHE A 81 9.34 0.87 5.44
C PHE A 81 9.81 1.31 6.84
N THR A 82 9.81 0.37 7.79
CA THR A 82 10.29 0.58 9.15
C THR A 82 11.10 -0.61 9.65
N ASN A 83 11.88 -0.39 10.71
CA ASN A 83 12.56 -1.48 11.44
C ASN A 83 11.75 -1.90 12.68
N GLU A 84 12.26 -2.88 13.43
CA GLU A 84 11.63 -3.40 14.66
C GLU A 84 11.38 -2.34 15.75
N LYS A 85 12.09 -1.21 15.70
CA LYS A 85 11.94 -0.08 16.63
C LYS A 85 10.98 1.00 16.11
N GLY A 86 10.44 0.84 14.90
CA GLY A 86 9.58 1.83 14.24
C GLY A 86 10.35 3.02 13.66
N GLU A 87 11.66 2.89 13.45
CA GLU A 87 12.49 3.92 12.81
C GLU A 87 12.38 3.81 11.29
N TYR A 88 12.54 4.96 10.60
CA TYR A 88 12.45 5.07 9.15
C TYR A 88 13.85 5.02 8.50
N PRO A 89 13.95 4.57 7.23
CA PRO A 89 15.16 4.76 6.44
C PRO A 89 15.41 6.26 6.22
N SER A 90 16.65 6.70 6.45
CA SER A 90 17.10 8.08 6.29
C SER A 90 17.41 8.45 4.85
#